data_AF-A0A7Y8CNE4-F1
#
_entry.id   AF-A0A7Y8CNE4-F1
#
_cell.length_a   1.000
_cell.length_b   1.000
_cell.length_c   1.000
_cell.angle_alpha   90.00
_cell.angle_beta   90.00
_cell.angle_gamma   90.00
#
_symmetry.space_group_name_H-M   'P 1'
#
loop_
_entity.id
_entity.type
_entity.pdbx_description
1 polymer ?
#
loop_
_entity_poly.entity_id
_entity_poly.type
_entity_poly.pdbx_seq_one_letter_code
_entity_poly.pdbx_strand_id
1 'polypeptide(L)'
;LSQLSTTKEKTVSFRKPNYTLGFSNTDHLINRANWDIKLTKTGFTNQAGHCLVLVTSMGNRPVSLVILDAFGKFTHFADASRIRNWVETGKSGSVPDVALRYKADKNLKNRPNAAEARR
;
A
#
# COMPACT_ATOMS: atom_id res chain seq x y z
N LEU A 1 -4.85 -15.39 11.37
CA LEU A 1 -4.83 -14.36 10.29
C LEU A 1 -3.44 -13.75 10.08
N SER A 2 -2.78 -13.27 11.14
CA SER A 2 -1.44 -12.63 11.03
C SER A 2 -0.41 -13.50 10.31
N GLN A 3 -0.22 -14.77 10.69
CA GLN A 3 0.78 -15.66 10.08
C GLN A 3 0.64 -15.79 8.56
N LEU A 4 -0.58 -15.94 8.03
CA LEU A 4 -0.80 -16.06 6.58
C LEU A 4 -0.47 -14.75 5.86
N SER A 5 -0.83 -13.62 6.47
CA SER A 5 -0.60 -12.29 5.92
C SER A 5 0.88 -11.91 5.96
N THR A 6 1.65 -12.43 6.93
CA THR A 6 3.06 -12.08 7.14
C THR A 6 4.07 -13.16 6.73
N THR A 7 3.61 -14.27 6.13
CA THR A 7 4.52 -15.27 5.56
C THR A 7 5.19 -14.68 4.32
N LYS A 8 6.53 -14.70 4.27
CA LYS A 8 7.32 -14.18 3.14
C LYS A 8 7.13 -15.03 1.89
N GLU A 9 7.30 -16.33 2.06
CA GLU A 9 7.13 -17.32 1.01
C GLU A 9 6.72 -18.66 1.61
N LYS A 10 6.02 -19.46 0.82
CA LYS A 10 5.64 -20.82 1.19
C LYS A 10 5.52 -21.67 -0.06
N THR A 11 6.21 -22.79 -0.06
CA THR A 11 6.07 -23.81 -1.10
C THR A 11 5.02 -24.83 -0.66
N VAL A 12 4.03 -25.08 -1.51
CA VAL A 12 2.92 -25.99 -1.23
C VAL A 12 2.89 -27.09 -2.29
N SER A 13 2.81 -28.34 -1.84
CA SER A 13 2.67 -29.52 -2.72
C SER A 13 1.20 -29.94 -2.79
N PHE A 14 0.67 -29.98 -4.00
CA PHE A 14 -0.69 -30.41 -4.34
C PHE A 14 -0.66 -31.87 -4.79
N ARG A 15 -1.72 -32.63 -4.50
CA ARG A 15 -1.77 -34.08 -4.80
C ARG A 15 -2.67 -34.44 -5.98
N LYS A 16 -3.58 -33.54 -6.40
CA LYS A 16 -4.54 -33.76 -7.49
C LYS A 16 -4.80 -32.47 -8.28
N PRO A 17 -4.07 -32.19 -9.39
CA PRO A 17 -2.92 -32.94 -9.92
C PRO A 17 -1.69 -32.82 -9.01
N ASN A 18 -0.67 -33.68 -9.21
CA ASN A 18 0.56 -33.67 -8.42
C ASN A 18 1.54 -32.62 -8.95
N TYR A 19 1.74 -31.55 -8.19
CA TYR A 19 2.72 -30.50 -8.50
C TYR A 19 3.03 -29.68 -7.25
N THR A 20 4.12 -28.92 -7.30
CA THR A 20 4.54 -28.03 -6.22
C THR A 20 4.52 -26.59 -6.74
N LEU A 21 3.99 -25.66 -5.95
CA LEU A 21 3.93 -24.24 -6.29
C LEU A 21 4.49 -23.40 -5.16
N GLY A 22 5.41 -22.49 -5.50
CA GLY A 22 5.90 -21.45 -4.61
C GLY A 22 4.92 -20.28 -4.57
N PHE A 23 4.55 -19.85 -3.37
CA PHE A 23 3.78 -18.63 -3.14
C PHE A 23 4.67 -17.62 -2.43
N SER A 24 4.66 -16.36 -2.90
CA SER A 24 5.41 -15.27 -2.29
C SER A 24 4.49 -14.13 -1.93
N ASN A 25 4.82 -13.41 -0.85
CA ASN A 25 4.07 -12.23 -0.44
C ASN A 25 4.23 -11.12 -1.48
N THR A 26 3.11 -10.48 -1.83
CA THR A 26 3.09 -9.35 -2.77
C THR A 26 3.59 -8.06 -2.15
N ASP A 27 3.62 -7.97 -0.82
CA ASP A 27 4.21 -6.85 -0.10
C ASP A 27 5.70 -7.09 0.16
N HIS A 28 6.56 -6.38 -0.58
CA HIS A 28 8.01 -6.50 -0.41
C HIS A 28 8.53 -5.84 0.89
N LEU A 29 7.72 -5.03 1.59
CA LEU A 29 8.12 -4.41 2.87
C LEU A 29 8.34 -5.46 3.95
N ILE A 30 7.73 -6.64 3.83
CA ILE A 30 7.93 -7.75 4.77
C ILE A 30 9.37 -8.26 4.83
N ASN A 31 10.15 -8.00 3.78
CA ASN A 31 11.56 -8.37 3.70
C ASN A 31 12.48 -7.31 4.31
N ARG A 32 11.93 -6.17 4.77
CA ARG A 32 12.70 -5.06 5.31
C ARG A 32 12.73 -5.14 6.83
N ALA A 33 13.93 -5.27 7.40
CA ALA A 33 14.11 -5.46 8.84
C ALA A 33 13.59 -4.29 9.69
N ASN A 34 13.53 -3.08 9.14
CA ASN A 34 12.98 -1.94 9.85
C ASN A 34 11.46 -2.01 10.00
N TRP A 35 10.73 -2.81 9.23
CA TRP A 35 9.26 -2.86 9.28
C TRP A 35 8.75 -3.99 10.19
N ASP A 36 8.02 -3.62 11.26
CA ASP A 36 7.30 -4.59 12.11
C ASP A 36 5.86 -4.74 11.63
N ILE A 37 5.62 -5.59 10.63
CA ILE A 37 4.31 -5.78 10.00
C ILE A 37 3.56 -6.92 10.71
N LYS A 38 2.38 -6.62 11.24
CA LYS A 38 1.47 -7.60 11.86
C LYS A 38 0.41 -8.10 10.89
N LEU A 39 0.03 -7.26 9.92
CA LEU A 39 -0.90 -7.57 8.84
C LEU A 39 -0.56 -6.71 7.62
N THR A 40 -0.65 -7.29 6.43
CA THR A 40 -0.52 -6.60 5.15
C THR A 40 -1.51 -7.13 4.10
N LYS A 41 -1.97 -6.22 3.25
CA LYS A 41 -2.67 -6.55 2.01
C LYS A 41 -2.33 -5.52 0.93
N THR A 42 -1.89 -6.00 -0.23
CA THR A 42 -1.78 -5.16 -1.45
C THR A 42 -2.97 -5.41 -2.38
N GLY A 43 -3.29 -4.43 -3.22
CA GLY A 43 -4.32 -4.53 -4.24
C GLY A 43 -3.99 -3.68 -5.44
N PHE A 44 -4.57 -4.01 -6.60
CA PHE A 44 -4.47 -3.20 -7.80
C PHE A 44 -5.75 -3.35 -8.64
N THR A 45 -6.27 -2.23 -9.13
CA THR A 45 -7.25 -2.20 -10.23
C THR A 45 -6.90 -1.06 -11.18
N ASN A 46 -7.29 -1.17 -12.45
CA ASN A 46 -7.01 -0.11 -13.44
C ASN A 46 -7.67 1.22 -13.06
N GLN A 47 -8.83 1.17 -12.40
CA GLN A 47 -9.61 2.33 -12.02
C GLN A 47 -9.10 3.03 -10.75
N ALA A 48 -8.57 2.26 -9.80
CA ALA A 48 -8.16 2.73 -8.48
C ALA A 48 -6.65 2.61 -8.22
N GLY A 49 -5.84 2.34 -9.24
CA GLY A 49 -4.40 2.20 -9.11
C GLY A 49 -4.00 1.12 -8.09
N HIS A 50 -2.87 1.35 -7.42
CA HIS A 50 -2.36 0.47 -6.38
C HIS A 50 -2.85 0.85 -4.98
N CYS A 51 -3.12 -0.17 -4.17
CA CYS A 51 -3.58 -0.05 -2.79
C CYS A 51 -2.70 -0.83 -1.83
N LEU A 52 -2.56 -0.33 -0.61
CA LEU A 52 -1.81 -0.98 0.47
C LEU A 52 -2.53 -0.76 1.80
N VAL A 53 -2.71 -1.85 2.55
CA VAL A 53 -3.19 -1.83 3.93
C VAL A 53 -2.16 -2.51 4.81
N LEU A 54 -1.72 -1.84 5.87
CA LEU A 54 -0.77 -2.36 6.85
C LEU A 54 -1.32 -2.19 8.27
N VAL A 55 -1.08 -3.18 9.12
CA VAL A 55 -1.06 -3.01 10.57
C VAL A 55 0.39 -3.19 11.00
N THR A 56 1.00 -2.15 11.55
CA THR A 56 2.44 -2.11 11.84
C THR A 56 2.74 -1.24 13.05
N SER A 57 4.01 -1.18 13.47
CA SER A 57 4.48 -0.25 14.49
C SER A 57 5.33 0.85 13.83
N MET A 58 5.05 2.11 14.15
CA MET A 58 5.82 3.28 13.71
C MET A 58 6.10 4.16 14.93
N GLY A 59 7.36 4.49 15.21
CA GLY A 59 7.72 5.31 16.37
C GLY A 59 7.19 4.76 17.70
N ASN A 60 7.29 3.44 17.90
CA ASN A 60 6.78 2.69 19.07
C ASN A 60 5.25 2.80 19.28
N ARG A 61 4.49 3.10 18.23
CA ARG A 61 3.03 3.17 18.28
C ARG A 61 2.42 2.19 17.29
N PRO A 62 1.40 1.39 17.67
CA PRO A 62 0.65 0.59 16.72
C PRO A 62 -0.15 1.50 15.78
N VAL A 63 -0.02 1.27 14.48
CA VAL A 63 -0.64 2.07 13.42
C VAL A 63 -1.30 1.15 12.40
N SER A 64 -2.55 1.48 12.06
CA SER A 64 -3.24 0.95 10.89
C SER A 64 -3.11 1.96 9.76
N LEU A 65 -2.37 1.60 8.71
CA LEU A 65 -2.13 2.45 7.55
C LEU A 65 -2.92 1.93 6.35
N VAL A 66 -3.65 2.84 5.68
CA VAL A 66 -4.42 2.55 4.47
C VAL A 66 -4.03 3.57 3.39
N ILE A 67 -3.58 3.07 2.24
CA ILE A 67 -3.23 3.86 1.06
C ILE A 67 -4.06 3.33 -0.12
N LEU A 68 -4.75 4.23 -0.81
CA LEU A 68 -5.62 3.95 -1.94
C LEU A 68 -5.29 4.89 -3.11
N ASP A 69 -5.64 4.51 -4.33
CA ASP A 69 -5.46 5.34 -5.54
C ASP A 69 -4.01 5.80 -5.79
N ALA A 70 -3.04 4.92 -5.50
CA ALA A 70 -1.65 5.19 -5.80
C ALA A 70 -1.36 4.87 -7.28
N PHE A 71 -1.15 5.92 -8.09
CA PHE A 71 -0.98 5.79 -9.54
C PHE A 71 0.23 4.95 -9.96
N GLY A 72 1.42 5.26 -9.43
CA GLY A 72 2.65 4.59 -9.87
C GLY A 72 2.82 3.21 -9.22
N LYS A 73 3.45 2.28 -9.96
CA LYS A 73 3.68 0.89 -9.54
C LYS A 73 4.21 0.70 -8.11
N PHE A 74 5.07 1.62 -7.65
CA PHE A 74 5.67 1.57 -6.31
C PHE A 74 5.22 2.71 -5.39
N THR A 75 4.24 3.51 -5.82
CA THR A 75 3.83 4.73 -5.10
C THR A 75 3.28 4.41 -3.72
N HIS A 76 2.42 3.39 -3.61
CA HIS A 76 1.87 2.93 -2.33
C HIS A 76 2.95 2.52 -1.31
N PHE A 77 4.03 1.85 -1.73
CA PHE A 77 5.14 1.50 -0.84
C PHE A 77 6.01 2.70 -0.47
N ALA A 78 6.25 3.59 -1.45
CA ALA A 78 7.00 4.81 -1.22
C ALA A 78 6.25 5.74 -0.25
N ASP A 79 4.94 5.87 -0.39
CA ASP A 79 4.08 6.64 0.50
C ASP A 79 4.03 6.04 1.90
N ALA A 80 3.96 4.71 2.03
CA ALA A 80 4.08 4.07 3.34
C ALA A 80 5.40 4.41 4.03
N SER A 81 6.50 4.42 3.27
CA SER A 81 7.83 4.82 3.79
C SER A 81 7.90 6.30 4.16
N ARG A 82 7.30 7.19 3.35
CA ARG A 82 7.21 8.64 3.64
C ARG A 82 6.39 8.91 4.90
N ILE A 83 5.23 8.26 5.03
CA ILE A 83 4.35 8.40 6.20
C ILE A 83 5.07 7.93 7.44
N ARG A 84 5.71 6.75 7.39
CA ARG A 84 6.50 6.27 8.51
C ARG A 84 7.60 7.25 8.91
N ASN A 85 8.39 7.74 7.95
CA ASN A 85 9.44 8.70 8.23
C ASN A 85 8.89 9.98 8.87
N TRP A 86 7.74 10.46 8.39
CA TRP A 86 7.06 11.61 8.97
C TRP A 86 6.57 11.33 10.40
N VAL A 87 5.99 10.15 10.67
CA VAL A 87 5.58 9.75 12.02
C VAL A 87 6.77 9.63 12.98
N GLU A 88 7.89 9.10 12.51
CA GLU A 88 9.08 8.84 13.34
C GLU A 88 9.96 10.08 13.55
N THR A 89 10.00 11.02 12.59
CA THR A 89 10.96 12.14 12.61
C THR A 89 10.33 13.52 12.51
N GLY A 90 9.03 13.61 12.20
CA GLY A 90 8.34 14.86 11.87
C GLY A 90 8.67 15.43 10.50
N LYS A 91 9.60 14.83 9.73
CA LYS A 91 10.02 15.34 8.41
C LYS A 91 9.24 14.67 7.28
N SER A 92 8.45 15.45 6.55
CA SER A 92 7.80 14.98 5.32
C SER A 92 8.81 14.84 4.18
N GLY A 93 8.87 13.67 3.54
CA GLY A 93 9.67 13.48 2.32
C GLY A 93 9.04 14.19 1.11
N SER A 94 9.84 14.45 0.08
CA SER A 94 9.31 15.00 -1.19
C SER A 94 8.50 13.95 -1.95
N VAL A 95 7.42 14.40 -2.58
CA VAL A 95 6.56 13.60 -3.47
C VAL A 95 6.95 13.96 -4.90
N PRO A 96 7.16 12.99 -5.82
CA PRO A 96 7.49 13.29 -7.21
C PRO A 96 6.40 14.11 -7.91
N ASP A 97 6.80 15.04 -8.79
CA ASP A 97 5.88 15.93 -9.53
C ASP A 97 4.81 15.15 -10.31
N VAL A 98 5.15 13.99 -10.86
CA VAL A 98 4.20 13.12 -11.58
C VAL A 98 3.04 12.66 -10.70
N ALA A 99 3.29 12.38 -9.41
CA ALA A 99 2.26 11.97 -8.46
C ALA A 99 1.41 13.18 -8.05
N LEU A 100 2.02 14.37 -7.92
CA LEU A 100 1.31 15.63 -7.65
C LEU A 100 0.37 15.99 -8.82
N ARG A 101 0.84 15.85 -10.06
CA ARG A 101 0.04 16.07 -11.27
C ARG A 101 -1.14 15.11 -11.36
N TYR A 102 -0.92 13.81 -11.14
CA TYR A 102 -2.01 12.83 -11.10
C TYR A 102 -3.10 13.22 -10.10
N LYS A 103 -2.69 13.63 -8.88
CA LYS A 103 -3.63 14.09 -7.85
C LYS A 103 -4.40 15.34 -8.29
N ALA A 104 -3.73 16.31 -8.93
CA ALA A 104 -4.39 17.51 -9.43
C ALA A 104 -5.44 17.18 -10.51
N ASP A 105 -5.09 16.33 -11.48
CA ASP A 105 -5.99 15.93 -12.57
C ASP A 105 -7.22 15.17 -12.06
N LYS A 106 -7.03 14.23 -11.12
CA LYS A 106 -8.14 13.50 -10.48
C LYS A 106 -9.05 14.43 -9.68
N ASN A 107 -8.48 15.33 -8.89
CA ASN A 107 -9.27 16.30 -8.12
C ASN A 107 -10.08 17.22 -9.04
N LEU A 108 -9.53 17.63 -10.18
CA LEU A 108 -10.26 18.40 -11.18
C LEU A 108 -11.45 17.61 -11.75
N LYS A 109 -11.25 16.32 -12.06
CA LYS A 109 -12.31 15.44 -12.58
C LYS A 109 -13.41 15.14 -11.55
N ASN A 110 -13.05 15.07 -10.27
CA ASN A 110 -13.98 14.76 -9.18
C ASN A 110 -14.66 16.00 -8.58
N ARG A 111 -14.40 17.22 -9.10
CA ARG A 111 -15.10 18.41 -8.64
C ARG A 111 -16.59 18.29 -8.99
N PRO A 112 -17.51 18.37 -8.01
CA PRO A 112 -18.93 18.38 -8.32
C PRO A 112 -19.22 19.56 -9.24
N ASN A 113 -20.01 19.34 -10.28
CA ASN A 113 -20.43 20.42 -11.15
C ASN A 113 -21.14 21.47 -10.28
N ALA A 114 -20.80 22.75 -10.43
CA ALA A 114 -21.38 23.83 -9.63
C ALA A 114 -22.93 23.91 -9.73
N ALA A 115 -23.51 23.25 -10.73
CA ALA A 115 -24.94 23.07 -10.92
C ALA A 115 -25.58 21.95 -10.07
N GLU A 116 -24.81 20.91 -9.67
CA GLU A 116 -25.30 19.82 -8.80
C GLU A 116 -25.20 20.16 -7.31
N ALA A 117 -24.23 21.00 -6.92
CA ALA A 117 -24.04 21.41 -5.52
C ALA A 117 -25.09 22.43 -5.00
N ARG A 118 -26.04 22.86 -5.85
CA ARG A 118 -27.08 23.85 -5.54
C ARG A 118 -28.50 23.25 -5.46
N ARG A 119 -28.64 21.92 -5.49
CA ARG A 119 -29.88 21.19 -5.20
C ARG A 119 -29.80 20.58 -3.82
#